data_AF-A0A5B7GCT0-F1
#
_entry.id   AF-A0A5B7GCT0-F1
#
_cell.length_a   1.000
_cell.length_b   1.000
_cell.length_c   1.000
_cell.angle_alpha   90.00
_cell.angle_beta   90.00
_cell.angle_gamma   90.00
#
_symmetry.space_group_name_H-M   'P 1'
#
loop_
_entity.id
_entity.type
_entity.pdbx_description
1 polymer ?
#
loop_
_entity_poly.entity_id
_entity_poly.type
_entity_poly.pdbx_seq_one_letter_code
_entity_poly.pdbx_strand_id
1 'polypeptide(L)'
;MKEFFTIKETITDLHEKVEMEAGSITQDQKYFADYLHGVKNFKPWMDSAETVAKTALVKPSKIEDAFALLETVKKFQEGCSENKGKLDAAADSRSHMEKQTKADNEVETLTSRWDTVKKVADDRVTKVRAGEMVEAGLGWIGRGEVGPGRKRLEQSYIQR
;
A
#
# COMPACT_ATOMS: atom_id res chain seq x y z
N MET A 1 -47.56 43.06 -13.94
CA MET A 1 -46.93 42.34 -15.07
C MET A 1 -45.45 42.04 -14.81
N LYS A 2 -44.64 42.96 -14.25
CA LYS A 2 -43.26 42.68 -13.81
C LYS A 2 -43.13 41.52 -12.80
N GLU A 3 -43.93 41.54 -11.74
CA GLU A 3 -43.94 40.47 -10.69
C GLU A 3 -44.10 39.05 -11.26
N PHE A 4 -44.96 38.88 -12.28
CA PHE A 4 -45.14 37.58 -12.92
C PHE A 4 -43.86 37.07 -13.60
N PHE A 5 -43.15 37.95 -14.33
CA PHE A 5 -41.90 37.58 -14.98
C PHE A 5 -40.81 37.26 -13.96
N THR A 6 -40.70 38.04 -12.89
CA THR A 6 -39.76 37.78 -11.79
C THR A 6 -40.01 36.43 -11.13
N ILE A 7 -41.27 36.12 -10.81
CA ILE A 7 -41.65 34.83 -10.21
C ILE A 7 -41.34 33.69 -11.17
N LYS A 8 -41.69 33.83 -12.45
CA LYS A 8 -41.42 32.81 -13.47
C LYS A 8 -39.93 32.52 -13.59
N GLU A 9 -39.10 33.57 -13.72
CA GLU A 9 -37.64 33.46 -13.80
C GLU A 9 -37.08 32.78 -12.55
N THR A 10 -37.51 33.22 -11.36
CA THR A 10 -37.05 32.62 -10.09
C THR A 10 -37.38 31.13 -10.01
N ILE A 11 -38.57 30.72 -10.44
CA ILE A 11 -38.99 29.31 -10.44
C ILE A 11 -38.18 28.49 -11.46
N THR A 12 -37.94 29.04 -12.65
CA THR A 12 -37.12 28.39 -13.68
C THR A 12 -35.68 28.19 -13.18
N ASP A 13 -35.06 29.24 -12.63
CA ASP A 13 -33.72 29.17 -12.05
C ASP A 13 -33.62 28.16 -10.92
N LEU A 14 -34.64 28.13 -10.04
CA LEU A 14 -34.69 27.17 -8.95
C LEU A 14 -34.78 25.73 -9.47
N HIS A 15 -35.63 25.49 -10.47
CA HIS A 15 -35.78 24.17 -11.08
C HIS A 15 -34.46 23.69 -11.68
N GLU A 16 -33.77 24.54 -12.47
CA GLU A 16 -32.47 24.20 -13.05
C GLU A 16 -31.43 23.87 -11.98
N LYS A 17 -31.39 24.66 -10.89
CA LYS A 17 -30.48 24.39 -9.76
C LYS A 17 -30.80 23.07 -9.06
N VAL A 18 -32.07 22.74 -8.88
CA VAL A 18 -32.48 21.47 -8.28
C VAL A 18 -32.08 20.28 -9.15
N GLU A 19 -32.27 20.36 -10.48
CA GLU A 19 -31.86 19.29 -11.40
C GLU A 19 -30.34 19.10 -11.41
N MET A 20 -29.56 20.18 -11.45
CA MET A 20 -28.09 20.11 -11.35
C MET A 20 -27.64 19.46 -10.04
N GLU A 21 -28.23 19.89 -8.92
CA GLU A 21 -27.94 19.38 -7.59
C GLU A 21 -28.30 17.89 -7.45
N ALA A 22 -29.44 17.48 -7.99
CA ALA A 22 -29.87 16.08 -8.00
C ALA A 22 -28.92 15.20 -8.84
N GLY A 23 -28.45 15.72 -9.98
CA GLY A 23 -27.42 15.08 -10.80
C GLY A 23 -26.12 14.85 -10.04
N SER A 24 -25.62 15.90 -9.39
CA SER A 24 -24.41 15.85 -8.54
C SER A 24 -24.54 14.79 -7.44
N ILE A 25 -25.64 14.81 -6.69
CA ILE A 25 -25.90 13.83 -5.61
C ILE A 25 -25.95 12.40 -6.15
N THR A 26 -26.58 12.17 -7.31
CA THR A 26 -26.71 10.83 -7.90
C THR A 26 -25.35 10.27 -8.31
N GLN A 27 -24.50 11.11 -8.89
CA GLN A 27 -23.12 10.74 -9.23
C GLN A 27 -22.32 10.40 -7.97
N ASP A 28 -22.39 11.26 -6.95
CA ASP A 28 -21.67 11.06 -5.69
C ASP A 28 -22.10 9.78 -4.98
N GLN A 29 -23.39 9.45 -5.00
CA GLN A 29 -23.89 8.19 -4.42
C GLN A 29 -23.25 6.96 -5.05
N LYS A 30 -23.04 6.96 -6.37
CA LYS A 30 -22.37 5.86 -7.07
C LYS A 30 -20.91 5.73 -6.62
N TYR A 31 -20.16 6.82 -6.70
CA TYR A 31 -18.75 6.83 -6.30
C TYR A 31 -18.55 6.51 -4.81
N PHE A 32 -19.46 6.96 -3.95
CA PHE A 32 -19.44 6.65 -2.54
C PHE A 32 -19.69 5.17 -2.26
N ALA A 33 -20.59 4.52 -3.02
CA ALA A 33 -20.80 3.08 -2.92
C ALA A 33 -19.53 2.29 -3.31
N ASP A 34 -18.87 2.66 -4.40
CA ASP A 34 -17.63 2.02 -4.86
C ASP A 34 -16.49 2.21 -3.85
N TYR A 35 -16.33 3.43 -3.30
CA TYR A 35 -15.40 3.74 -2.20
C TYR A 35 -15.67 2.85 -0.98
N LEU A 36 -16.90 2.80 -0.48
CA LEU A 36 -17.26 2.02 0.69
C LEU A 36 -17.02 0.52 0.47
N HIS A 37 -17.35 0.02 -0.72
CA HIS A 37 -17.13 -1.37 -1.09
C HIS A 37 -15.64 -1.72 -1.10
N GLY A 38 -14.81 -0.88 -1.74
CA GLY A 38 -13.36 -1.04 -1.77
C GLY A 38 -12.74 -1.06 -0.37
N VAL A 39 -13.08 -0.07 0.47
CA VAL A 39 -12.63 0.00 1.87
C VAL A 39 -13.05 -1.24 2.66
N LYS A 40 -14.32 -1.65 2.56
CA LYS A 40 -14.86 -2.81 3.29
C LYS A 40 -14.13 -4.10 2.91
N ASN A 41 -13.80 -4.29 1.64
CA ASN A 41 -13.14 -5.50 1.16
C ASN A 41 -11.63 -5.50 1.44
N PHE A 42 -10.99 -4.33 1.51
CA PHE A 42 -9.55 -4.24 1.77
C PHE A 42 -9.20 -4.47 3.25
N LYS A 43 -10.05 -4.00 4.18
CA LYS A 43 -9.80 -4.10 5.63
C LYS A 43 -9.42 -5.50 6.14
N PRO A 44 -10.16 -6.58 5.83
CA PRO A 44 -9.81 -7.91 6.31
C PRO A 44 -8.46 -8.41 5.82
N TRP A 45 -8.10 -8.07 4.58
CA TRP A 45 -6.78 -8.39 4.04
C TRP A 45 -5.69 -7.59 4.76
N MET A 46 -5.90 -6.30 5.01
CA MET A 46 -4.96 -5.44 5.73
C MET A 46 -4.67 -5.98 7.15
N ASP A 47 -5.71 -6.34 7.91
CA ASP A 47 -5.57 -6.88 9.26
C ASP A 47 -4.78 -8.20 9.27
N SER A 48 -5.03 -9.06 8.29
CA SER A 48 -4.29 -10.32 8.10
C SER A 48 -2.83 -10.05 7.73
N ALA A 49 -2.58 -9.10 6.83
CA ALA A 49 -1.25 -8.76 6.36
C ALA A 49 -0.39 -8.13 7.47
N GLU A 50 -0.99 -7.30 8.34
CA GLU A 50 -0.31 -6.77 9.53
C GLU A 50 0.09 -7.88 10.51
N THR A 51 -0.74 -8.91 10.65
CA THR A 51 -0.41 -10.07 11.48
C THR A 51 0.81 -10.79 10.90
N VAL A 52 0.81 -11.07 9.59
CA VAL A 52 1.95 -11.70 8.90
C VAL A 52 3.22 -10.84 9.02
N ALA A 53 3.10 -9.52 8.91
CA ALA A 53 4.21 -8.58 9.04
C ALA A 53 4.78 -8.51 10.47
N LYS A 54 3.96 -8.74 11.49
CA LYS A 54 4.38 -8.83 12.90
C LYS A 54 5.00 -10.18 13.26
N THR A 55 4.60 -11.27 12.60
CA THR A 55 5.17 -12.61 12.84
C THR A 55 6.64 -12.64 12.45
N ALA A 56 7.52 -12.97 13.39
CA ALA A 56 8.96 -13.09 13.12
C ALA A 56 9.25 -14.20 12.11
N LEU A 57 10.20 -13.97 11.22
CA LEU A 57 10.68 -15.02 10.32
C LEU A 57 11.49 -16.05 11.11
N VAL A 58 11.23 -17.32 10.86
CA VAL A 58 12.02 -18.42 11.41
C VAL A 58 13.28 -18.55 10.56
N LYS A 59 14.44 -18.62 11.21
CA LYS A 59 15.70 -18.85 10.51
C LYS A 59 15.67 -20.25 9.88
N PRO A 60 15.89 -20.39 8.56
CA PRO A 60 15.94 -21.70 7.91
C PRO A 60 17.15 -22.49 8.42
N SER A 61 17.00 -23.82 8.51
CA SER A 61 18.05 -24.72 9.01
C SER A 61 18.83 -25.41 7.89
N LYS A 62 18.24 -25.45 6.70
CA LYS A 62 18.78 -26.05 5.48
C LYS A 62 18.42 -25.19 4.28
N ILE A 63 19.10 -25.42 3.17
CA ILE A 63 18.94 -24.67 1.92
C ILE A 63 17.50 -24.79 1.38
N GLU A 64 16.88 -25.96 1.51
CA GLU A 64 15.49 -26.19 1.07
C GLU A 64 14.51 -25.33 1.87
N ASP A 65 14.71 -25.21 3.19
CA ASP A 65 13.91 -24.35 4.06
C ASP A 65 14.06 -22.87 3.67
N ALA A 66 15.26 -22.47 3.24
CA ALA A 66 15.54 -21.10 2.81
C ALA A 66 14.80 -20.73 1.53
N PHE A 67 14.81 -21.62 0.52
CA PHE A 67 14.07 -21.42 -0.72
C PHE A 67 12.55 -21.38 -0.48
N ALA A 68 12.02 -22.27 0.38
CA ALA A 68 10.61 -22.27 0.74
C ALA A 68 10.20 -20.97 1.48
N LEU A 69 11.07 -20.48 2.36
CA LEU A 69 10.88 -19.20 3.03
C LEU A 69 10.89 -18.04 2.03
N LEU A 70 11.83 -18.02 1.07
CA LEU A 70 11.90 -17.00 0.04
C LEU A 70 10.64 -16.96 -0.81
N GLU A 71 10.13 -18.11 -1.23
CA GLU A 71 8.89 -18.21 -2.00
C GLU A 71 7.71 -17.65 -1.20
N THR A 72 7.61 -18.01 0.08
CA THR A 72 6.57 -17.51 0.99
C THR A 72 6.60 -15.99 1.11
N VAL A 73 7.80 -15.42 1.30
CA VAL A 73 7.97 -13.97 1.45
C VAL A 73 7.70 -13.23 0.13
N LYS A 74 8.09 -13.79 -1.02
CA LYS A 74 7.76 -13.23 -2.34
C LYS A 74 6.26 -13.21 -2.59
N LYS A 75 5.55 -14.31 -2.30
CA LYS A 75 4.08 -14.37 -2.41
C LYS A 75 3.41 -13.30 -1.54
N PHE A 76 3.93 -13.08 -0.33
CA PHE A 76 3.43 -12.00 0.53
C PHE A 76 3.68 -10.61 -0.06
N GLN A 77 4.86 -10.37 -0.63
CA GLN A 77 5.22 -9.12 -1.31
C GLN A 77 4.34 -8.84 -2.55
N GLU A 78 4.07 -9.88 -3.35
CA GLU A 78 3.18 -9.84 -4.51
C GLU A 78 1.75 -9.52 -4.06
N GLY A 79 1.24 -10.23 -3.05
CA GLY A 79 -0.08 -9.97 -2.47
C GLY A 79 -0.25 -8.55 -1.93
N CYS A 80 0.81 -7.93 -1.39
CA CYS A 80 0.78 -6.51 -1.02
C CYS A 80 0.55 -5.61 -2.24
N SER A 81 1.21 -5.90 -3.36
CA SER A 81 1.12 -5.12 -4.59
C SER A 81 -0.25 -5.28 -5.26
N GLU A 82 -0.77 -6.51 -5.30
CA GLU A 82 -2.10 -6.81 -5.86
C GLU A 82 -3.23 -6.11 -5.09
N ASN A 83 -3.18 -6.13 -3.75
CA ASN A 83 -4.24 -5.51 -2.95
C ASN A 83 -4.15 -3.98 -2.94
N LYS A 84 -2.98 -3.40 -3.21
CA LYS A 84 -2.84 -1.94 -3.36
C LYS A 84 -3.74 -1.39 -4.45
N GLY A 85 -3.86 -2.09 -5.59
CA GLY A 85 -4.75 -1.68 -6.68
C GLY A 85 -6.22 -1.54 -6.26
N LYS A 86 -6.70 -2.38 -5.32
CA LYS A 86 -8.06 -2.26 -4.77
C LYS A 86 -8.23 -1.01 -3.91
N LEU A 87 -7.22 -0.67 -3.12
CA LEU A 87 -7.21 0.53 -2.29
C LEU A 87 -7.11 1.79 -3.15
N ASP A 88 -6.32 1.75 -4.23
CA ASP A 88 -6.18 2.85 -5.19
C ASP A 88 -7.48 3.10 -5.95
N ALA A 89 -8.20 2.04 -6.35
CA ALA A 89 -9.52 2.18 -6.96
C ALA A 89 -10.55 2.85 -6.01
N ALA A 90 -10.48 2.56 -4.71
CA ALA A 90 -11.30 3.23 -3.71
C ALA A 90 -10.91 4.70 -3.53
N ALA A 91 -9.62 5.01 -3.58
CA ALA A 91 -9.10 6.37 -3.56
C ALA A 91 -9.61 7.19 -4.76
N ASP A 92 -9.52 6.61 -5.96
CA ASP A 92 -9.95 7.21 -7.22
C ASP A 92 -11.46 7.46 -7.24
N SER A 93 -12.25 6.48 -6.77
CA SER A 93 -13.71 6.65 -6.60
C SER A 93 -14.00 7.85 -5.70
N ARG A 94 -13.24 8.01 -4.61
CA ARG A 94 -13.42 9.16 -3.71
C ARG A 94 -13.04 10.49 -4.34
N SER A 95 -11.99 10.56 -5.16
CA SER A 95 -11.62 11.81 -5.82
C SER A 95 -12.62 12.27 -6.88
N HIS A 96 -13.46 11.37 -7.40
CA HIS A 96 -14.51 11.72 -8.36
C HIS A 96 -15.82 12.21 -7.72
N MET A 97 -15.93 12.20 -6.39
CA MET A 97 -17.09 12.82 -5.72
C MET A 97 -16.99 14.34 -5.79
N GLU A 98 -18.04 15.01 -6.25
CA GLU A 98 -18.14 16.46 -6.33
C GLU A 98 -18.26 17.07 -4.94
N LYS A 99 -18.97 16.38 -4.03
CA LYS A 99 -19.18 16.83 -2.66
C LYS A 99 -18.32 16.01 -1.71
N GLN A 100 -17.12 16.52 -1.47
CA GLN A 100 -16.23 15.95 -0.48
C GLN A 100 -16.80 16.14 0.94
N THR A 101 -16.90 15.02 1.67
CA THR A 101 -17.28 15.03 3.08
C THR A 101 -16.11 15.48 3.97
N LYS A 102 -16.43 16.11 5.11
CA LYS A 102 -15.45 16.39 6.18
C LYS A 102 -15.11 15.16 7.02
N ALA A 103 -15.78 14.03 6.79
CA ALA A 103 -15.49 12.79 7.48
C ALA A 103 -14.12 12.23 7.06
N ASP A 104 -13.46 11.59 8.02
CA ASP A 104 -12.12 11.04 7.87
C ASP A 104 -11.99 10.16 6.63
N ASN A 105 -10.82 10.24 5.99
CA ASN A 105 -10.49 9.44 4.84
C ASN A 105 -9.88 8.11 5.22
N GLU A 106 -10.73 7.08 5.32
CA GLU A 106 -10.28 5.74 5.67
C GLU A 106 -9.25 5.19 4.68
N VAL A 107 -9.27 5.62 3.41
CA VAL A 107 -8.26 5.22 2.42
C VAL A 107 -6.88 5.80 2.77
N GLU A 108 -6.78 6.99 3.35
CA GLU A 108 -5.51 7.56 3.80
C GLU A 108 -4.95 6.76 4.98
N THR A 109 -5.81 6.45 5.97
CA THR A 109 -5.45 5.60 7.10
C THR A 109 -4.97 4.23 6.64
N LEU A 110 -5.70 3.58 5.73
CA LEU A 110 -5.34 2.28 5.18
C LEU A 110 -4.09 2.32 4.30
N THR A 111 -3.83 3.44 3.62
CA THR A 111 -2.61 3.62 2.81
C THR A 111 -1.38 3.66 3.71
N SER A 112 -1.41 4.42 4.80
CA SER A 112 -0.30 4.47 5.76
C SER A 112 -0.01 3.10 6.41
N ARG A 113 -1.06 2.35 6.74
CA ARG A 113 -0.94 0.96 7.23
C ARG A 113 -0.32 0.05 6.17
N TRP A 114 -0.78 0.16 4.93
CA TRP A 114 -0.26 -0.60 3.80
C TRP A 114 1.23 -0.31 3.56
N ASP A 115 1.65 0.96 3.57
CA ASP A 115 3.06 1.36 3.36
C ASP A 115 3.97 0.69 4.40
N THR A 116 3.52 0.63 5.65
CA THR A 116 4.24 -0.05 6.73
C THR A 116 4.40 -1.54 6.46
N VAL A 117 3.32 -2.22 6.07
CA VAL A 117 3.36 -3.66 5.75
C VAL A 117 4.19 -3.95 4.51
N LYS A 118 4.05 -3.13 3.46
CA LYS A 118 4.80 -3.26 2.21
C LYS A 118 6.30 -3.12 2.45
N LYS A 119 6.72 -2.14 3.25
CA LYS A 119 8.13 -1.99 3.67
C LYS A 119 8.66 -3.24 4.35
N VAL A 120 7.88 -3.83 5.27
CA VAL A 120 8.28 -5.09 5.93
C VAL A 120 8.39 -6.23 4.92
N ALA A 121 7.47 -6.34 3.96
CA ALA A 121 7.53 -7.37 2.91
C ALA A 121 8.80 -7.22 2.05
N ASP A 122 9.12 -6.01 1.60
CA ASP A 122 10.30 -5.71 0.78
C ASP A 122 11.61 -5.97 1.53
N ASP A 123 11.68 -5.55 2.80
CA ASP A 123 12.82 -5.81 3.67
C ASP A 123 13.05 -7.31 3.88
N ARG A 124 11.97 -8.10 4.03
CA ARG A 124 12.08 -9.56 4.20
C ARG A 124 12.62 -10.23 2.95
N VAL A 125 12.13 -9.87 1.76
CA VAL A 125 12.66 -10.46 0.50
C VAL A 125 14.15 -10.17 0.36
N THR A 126 14.56 -8.94 0.65
CA THR A 126 15.97 -8.53 0.60
C THR A 126 16.82 -9.32 1.59
N LYS A 127 16.35 -9.48 2.84
CA LYS A 127 17.06 -10.22 3.90
C LYS A 127 17.20 -11.70 3.59
N VAL A 128 16.13 -12.36 3.14
CA VAL A 128 16.16 -13.81 2.86
C VAL A 128 17.05 -14.10 1.65
N ARG A 129 16.95 -13.31 0.57
CA ARG A 129 17.86 -13.44 -0.58
C ARG A 129 19.32 -13.25 -0.18
N ALA A 130 19.64 -12.25 0.64
CA ALA A 130 21.00 -12.04 1.13
C ALA A 130 21.48 -13.17 2.05
N GLY A 131 20.59 -13.73 2.88
CA GLY A 131 20.90 -14.88 3.75
C GLY A 131 21.19 -16.16 2.97
N GLU A 132 20.44 -16.44 1.91
CA GLU A 132 20.72 -17.54 0.97
C GLU A 132 22.13 -17.42 0.38
N MET A 133 22.56 -16.22 -0.02
CA MET A 133 23.91 -16.00 -0.56
C MET A 133 25.03 -16.26 0.47
N VAL A 134 24.76 -16.06 1.77
CA VAL A 134 25.74 -16.32 2.84
C VAL A 134 25.88 -17.83 3.10
N GLU A 135 24.80 -18.60 3.07
CA GLU A 135 24.86 -20.05 3.28
C GLU A 135 25.28 -20.83 2.01
N ALA A 136 24.96 -20.34 0.80
CA ALA A 136 25.26 -21.00 -0.47
C ALA A 136 26.71 -20.85 -0.97
N GLY A 137 27.59 -20.15 -0.24
CA GLY A 137 29.04 -20.34 -0.42
C GLY A 137 29.92 -19.11 -0.56
N LEU A 138 29.85 -18.11 0.32
CA LEU A 138 30.98 -17.20 0.56
C LEU A 138 31.03 -16.76 2.03
N GLY A 139 32.07 -17.19 2.74
CA GLY A 139 32.40 -16.64 4.06
C GLY A 139 32.54 -15.13 3.98
N TRP A 140 31.84 -14.44 4.88
CA TRP A 140 32.03 -13.05 5.31
C TRP A 140 32.80 -12.14 4.32
N ILE A 141 32.13 -11.64 3.30
CA ILE A 141 32.44 -10.27 2.87
C ILE A 141 31.59 -9.38 3.77
N GLY A 142 32.19 -9.01 4.90
CA GLY A 142 31.60 -8.05 5.82
C GLY A 142 31.12 -6.83 5.03
N ARG A 143 29.93 -6.33 5.38
CA ARG A 143 29.57 -4.95 5.05
C ARG A 143 30.58 -4.05 5.74
N GLY A 144 31.71 -3.82 5.08
CA GLY A 144 32.60 -2.72 5.35
C GLY A 144 31.86 -1.46 4.97
N GLU A 145 31.16 -0.87 5.94
CA GLU A 145 31.11 0.58 5.98
C GLU A 145 32.57 1.04 6.10
N VAL A 146 33.15 1.42 4.96
CA VAL A 146 34.46 2.06 4.91
C VAL A 146 34.25 3.49 5.39
N GLY A 147 34.16 3.66 6.72
CA GLY A 147 34.40 4.95 7.34
C GLY A 147 35.85 5.38 7.08
N PRO A 148 36.11 6.69 6.87
CA PRO A 148 37.44 7.15 6.49
C PRO A 148 38.40 6.96 7.67
N GLY A 149 39.30 5.98 7.60
CA GLY A 149 40.47 5.93 8.47
C GLY A 149 40.89 4.61 9.11
N ARG A 150 40.82 3.44 8.45
CA ARG A 150 41.62 2.28 8.89
C ARG A 150 42.33 1.56 7.74
N LYS A 151 43.63 1.35 7.95
CA LYS A 151 44.61 0.77 7.01
C LYS A 151 44.29 -0.70 6.71
N ARG A 152 44.41 -1.05 5.44
CA ARG A 152 44.36 -2.40 4.85
C ARG A 152 45.42 -3.29 5.52
N LEU A 153 44.99 -4.39 6.16
CA LEU A 153 45.90 -5.47 6.55
C LEU A 153 46.12 -6.36 5.32
N GLU A 154 47.36 -6.39 4.83
CA GLU A 154 47.80 -7.30 3.77
C GLU A 154 47.74 -8.75 4.27
N GLN A 155 47.07 -9.63 3.52
CA GLN A 155 47.12 -11.06 3.73
C GLN A 155 48.42 -11.62 3.13
N SER A 156 49.39 -11.94 3.99
CA SER A 156 50.52 -12.79 3.62
C SER A 156 50.08 -14.26 3.66
N TYR A 157 50.05 -14.90 2.48
CA TYR A 157 49.83 -16.34 2.31
C TYR A 157 51.12 -17.08 2.72
N ILE A 158 51.06 -17.96 3.73
CA ILE A 158 52.10 -18.95 4.00
C ILE A 158 51.50 -20.32 3.68
N GLN A 159 51.98 -20.92 2.58
CA GLN A 159 51.78 -22.34 2.31
C GLN A 159 52.69 -23.17 3.22
N ARG A 160 52.12 -24.12 3.95
CA ARG A 160 52.70 -25.44 4.22
C ARG A 160 51.58 -26.47 4.28
#